data_AF-A0A8S4PUT6-F1
#
_entry.id   AF-A0A8S4PUT6-F1
#
_cell.length_a   1.000
_cell.length_b   1.000
_cell.length_c   1.000
_cell.angle_alpha   90.00
_cell.angle_beta   90.00
_cell.angle_gamma   90.00
#
_symmetry.space_group_name_H-M   'P 1'
#
loop_
_entity.id
_entity.type
_entity.pdbx_description
1 polymer ?
#
loop_
_entity_poly.entity_id
_entity_poly.type
_entity_poly.pdbx_seq_one_letter_code
_entity_poly.pdbx_strand_id
1 'polypeptide(L)'
;GNCVELNSVGLDILRGNCVELNSVGLDILRGNCVELNSVGLDILRGNCVELNSVGLDILRGNCVELNSVGLDILRGNCVELNSVGLDILRGNCVELNSVGLDILRGNCFELNSVGLDILRGNCVELNSVGLDILRGNCVELNSVGLDILRGNCVELNSMGLISIGEIVLS
;
A
#
# COMPACT_ATOMS: atom_id res chain seq x y z
N GLY A 1 2.45 -23.50 -15.54
CA GLY A 1 3.64 -23.46 -16.40
C GLY A 1 4.33 -22.14 -16.15
N ASN A 2 5.63 -22.05 -16.44
CA ASN A 2 6.28 -20.74 -16.44
C ASN A 2 6.02 -20.07 -17.79
N CYS A 3 5.73 -18.77 -17.79
CA CYS A 3 5.68 -17.98 -19.01
C CYS A 3 6.82 -16.96 -19.01
N VAL A 4 7.35 -16.64 -20.18
CA VAL A 4 8.27 -15.51 -20.31
C VAL A 4 7.41 -14.26 -20.39
N GLU A 5 6.54 -14.17 -21.39
CA GLU A 5 5.76 -12.98 -21.67
C GLU A 5 4.34 -13.39 -22.14
N LEU A 6 3.31 -12.66 -21.71
CA LEU A 6 1.96 -12.73 -22.27
C LEU A 6 1.46 -11.32 -22.55
N ASN A 7 1.01 -11.10 -23.79
CA ASN A 7 0.57 -9.79 -24.26
C ASN A 7 -0.86 -9.87 -24.81
N SER A 8 -1.72 -8.94 -24.40
CA SER A 8 -3.06 -8.75 -25.00
C SER A 8 -3.94 -10.02 -24.95
N VAL A 9 -3.99 -10.67 -23.78
CA VAL A 9 -4.75 -11.92 -23.59
C VAL A 9 -5.80 -11.77 -22.50
N GLY A 10 -6.96 -12.41 -22.70
CA GLY A 10 -7.94 -12.69 -21.66
C GLY A 10 -7.88 -14.15 -21.24
N LEU A 11 -7.74 -14.43 -19.94
CA LEU A 11 -7.69 -15.79 -19.39
C LEU A 11 -8.50 -15.84 -18.10
N ASP A 12 -9.15 -16.95 -17.79
CA ASP A 12 -9.80 -17.08 -16.47
C ASP A 12 -8.74 -17.34 -15.37
N ILE A 13 -7.81 -18.28 -15.64
CA ILE A 13 -6.85 -18.74 -14.64
C ILE A 13 -5.48 -18.96 -15.26
N LEU A 14 -4.46 -18.35 -14.64
CA LEU A 14 -3.05 -18.59 -14.91
C LEU A 14 -2.38 -19.18 -13.67
N ARG A 15 -1.73 -20.34 -13.85
CA ARG A 15 -0.97 -21.01 -12.78
C ARG A 15 0.49 -21.15 -13.17
N GLY A 16 1.36 -20.59 -12.35
CA GLY A 16 2.82 -20.62 -12.51
C GLY A 16 3.41 -19.22 -12.58
N ASN A 17 4.73 -19.15 -12.71
CA ASN A 17 5.44 -17.88 -12.66
C ASN A 17 5.55 -17.26 -14.05
N CYS A 18 5.49 -15.94 -14.12
CA CYS A 18 5.69 -15.21 -15.37
C CYS A 18 6.79 -14.18 -15.20
N VAL A 19 7.53 -13.86 -16.26
CA VAL A 19 8.40 -12.69 -16.22
C VAL A 19 7.51 -11.47 -16.40
N GLU A 20 6.73 -11.43 -17.48
CA GLU A 20 5.99 -10.22 -17.87
C GLU A 20 4.54 -10.53 -18.31
N LEU A 21 3.60 -9.69 -17.88
CA LEU A 21 2.21 -9.68 -18.32
C LEU A 21 1.83 -8.27 -18.75
N ASN A 22 1.54 -8.06 -20.05
CA ASN A 22 1.15 -6.74 -20.57
C ASN A 22 -0.24 -6.75 -21.18
N SER A 23 -1.09 -5.79 -20.78
CA SER A 23 -2.44 -5.65 -21.33
C SER A 23 -3.25 -6.94 -21.18
N VAL A 24 -3.24 -7.54 -19.99
CA VAL A 24 -3.89 -8.83 -19.71
C VAL A 24 -5.13 -8.62 -18.85
N GLY A 25 -6.22 -9.33 -19.18
CA GLY A 25 -7.36 -9.53 -18.29
C GLY A 25 -7.32 -10.93 -17.71
N LEU A 26 -7.37 -11.07 -16.39
CA LEU A 26 -7.24 -12.36 -15.72
C LEU A 26 -8.09 -12.44 -14.45
N ASP A 27 -8.91 -13.48 -14.24
CA ASP A 27 -9.63 -13.55 -12.95
C ASP A 27 -8.67 -13.98 -11.82
N ILE A 28 -7.81 -14.98 -12.08
CA ILE A 28 -6.93 -15.54 -11.05
C ILE A 28 -5.52 -15.81 -11.56
N LEU A 29 -4.54 -15.16 -10.92
CA LEU A 29 -3.13 -15.51 -11.00
C LEU A 29 -2.67 -16.26 -9.75
N ARG A 30 -2.12 -17.46 -9.93
CA ARG A 30 -1.42 -18.19 -8.86
C ARG A 30 0.03 -18.45 -9.26
N GLY A 31 0.92 -17.63 -8.75
CA GLY A 31 2.34 -17.66 -9.04
C GLY A 31 2.97 -16.29 -8.88
N ASN A 32 4.28 -16.22 -9.05
CA ASN A 32 5.02 -14.97 -8.97
C ASN A 32 5.13 -14.32 -10.35
N CYS A 33 5.23 -13.00 -10.38
CA CYS A 33 5.55 -12.26 -11.59
C CYS A 33 6.75 -11.34 -11.36
N VAL A 34 7.49 -11.01 -12.40
CA VAL A 34 8.41 -9.87 -12.32
C VAL A 34 7.60 -8.60 -12.53
N GLU A 35 6.89 -8.51 -13.65
CA GLU A 35 6.22 -7.27 -14.07
C GLU A 35 4.78 -7.51 -14.54
N LEU A 36 3.86 -6.64 -14.10
CA LEU A 36 2.49 -6.56 -14.60
C LEU A 36 2.23 -5.12 -15.07
N ASN A 37 1.95 -4.95 -16.36
CA ASN A 37 1.64 -3.63 -16.94
C ASN A 37 0.25 -3.63 -17.56
N SER A 38 -0.57 -2.63 -17.19
CA SER A 38 -1.92 -2.47 -17.75
C SER A 38 -2.77 -3.74 -17.59
N VAL A 39 -2.81 -4.29 -16.38
CA VAL A 39 -3.51 -5.56 -16.08
C VAL A 39 -4.79 -5.31 -15.29
N GLY A 40 -5.88 -5.98 -15.68
CA GLY A 40 -7.06 -6.16 -14.83
C GLY A 40 -7.03 -7.55 -14.23
N LEU A 41 -7.05 -7.65 -12.90
CA LEU A 41 -6.94 -8.94 -12.20
C LEU A 41 -7.81 -9.02 -10.96
N ASP A 42 -8.67 -10.02 -10.78
CA ASP A 42 -9.46 -10.08 -9.53
C ASP A 42 -8.58 -10.56 -8.36
N ILE A 43 -7.79 -11.63 -8.57
CA ILE A 43 -7.02 -12.25 -7.49
C ILE A 43 -5.60 -12.59 -7.93
N LEU A 44 -4.62 -11.99 -7.26
CA LEU A 44 -3.23 -12.39 -7.31
C LEU A 44 -2.84 -13.14 -6.03
N ARG A 45 -2.30 -14.36 -6.19
CA ARG A 45 -1.65 -15.13 -5.12
C ARG A 45 -0.21 -15.44 -5.50
N GLY A 46 0.71 -14.69 -4.92
CA GLY A 46 2.14 -14.76 -5.20
C GLY A 46 2.79 -13.40 -5.03
N ASN A 47 4.09 -13.35 -5.30
CA ASN A 47 4.87 -12.11 -5.19
C ASN A 47 5.07 -11.48 -6.56
N CYS A 48 5.17 -10.16 -6.58
CA CYS A 48 5.54 -9.40 -7.77
C CYS A 48 6.78 -8.56 -7.50
N VAL A 49 7.54 -8.22 -8.54
CA VAL A 49 8.52 -7.14 -8.40
C VAL A 49 7.77 -5.82 -8.62
N GLU A 50 7.10 -5.67 -9.76
CA GLU A 50 6.51 -4.40 -10.19
C GLU A 50 5.07 -4.58 -10.71
N LEU A 51 4.18 -3.66 -10.32
CA LEU A 51 2.84 -3.52 -10.86
C LEU A 51 2.63 -2.08 -11.33
N ASN A 52 2.39 -1.89 -12.63
CA ASN A 52 2.14 -0.58 -13.21
C ASN A 52 0.76 -0.52 -13.88
N SER A 53 -0.04 0.48 -13.52
CA SER A 53 -1.37 0.68 -14.12
C SER A 53 -2.25 -0.58 -13.97
N VAL A 54 -2.37 -1.11 -12.76
CA VAL A 54 -3.10 -2.34 -12.47
C VAL A 54 -4.39 -2.04 -11.71
N GLY A 55 -5.49 -2.68 -12.11
CA GLY A 55 -6.69 -2.81 -11.30
C GLY A 55 -6.72 -4.20 -10.68
N LEU A 56 -6.75 -4.30 -9.35
CA LEU A 56 -6.67 -5.57 -8.64
C LEU A 56 -7.59 -5.64 -7.41
N ASP A 57 -8.49 -6.61 -7.27
CA ASP A 57 -9.30 -6.65 -6.04
C ASP A 57 -8.48 -7.17 -4.85
N ILE A 58 -7.75 -8.28 -5.04
CA ILE A 58 -7.04 -8.95 -3.94
C ILE A 58 -5.63 -9.36 -4.33
N LEU A 59 -4.65 -8.78 -3.63
CA LEU A 59 -3.25 -9.20 -3.66
C LEU A 59 -2.89 -9.96 -2.37
N ARG A 60 -2.44 -11.21 -2.52
CA ARG A 60 -1.87 -12.00 -1.42
C ARG A 60 -0.43 -12.39 -1.76
N GLY A 61 0.49 -11.62 -1.20
CA GLY A 61 1.93 -11.77 -1.36
C GLY A 61 2.62 -10.41 -1.26
N ASN A 62 3.93 -10.42 -1.50
CA ASN A 62 4.75 -9.21 -1.39
C ASN A 62 4.98 -8.60 -2.77
N CYS A 63 5.12 -7.28 -2.81
CA CYS A 63 5.59 -6.55 -3.97
C CYS A 63 6.84 -5.74 -3.65
N VAL A 64 7.64 -5.41 -4.65
CA VAL A 64 8.64 -4.36 -4.47
C VAL A 64 7.95 -3.02 -4.71
N GLU A 65 7.31 -2.85 -5.85
CA GLU A 65 6.78 -1.56 -6.30
C GLU A 65 5.34 -1.68 -6.86
N LEU A 66 4.50 -0.72 -6.50
CA LEU A 66 3.17 -0.53 -7.08
C LEU A 66 3.04 0.93 -7.56
N ASN A 67 2.83 1.13 -8.85
CA ASN A 67 2.64 2.45 -9.45
C ASN A 67 1.29 2.55 -10.16
N SER A 68 0.51 3.58 -9.82
CA SER A 68 -0.80 3.83 -10.46
C SER A 68 -1.72 2.61 -10.34
N VAL A 69 -1.90 2.09 -9.12
CA VAL A 69 -2.68 0.87 -8.85
C VAL A 69 -3.96 1.22 -8.11
N GLY A 70 -5.08 0.63 -8.54
CA GLY A 70 -6.30 0.52 -7.73
C GLY A 70 -6.36 -0.87 -7.12
N LEU A 71 -6.40 -0.97 -5.79
CA LEU A 71 -6.37 -2.25 -5.07
C LEU A 71 -7.32 -2.28 -3.88
N ASP A 72 -8.26 -3.22 -3.77
CA ASP A 72 -9.11 -3.23 -2.56
C ASP A 72 -8.34 -3.78 -1.34
N ILE A 73 -7.65 -4.91 -1.51
CA ILE A 73 -7.02 -5.61 -0.39
C ILE A 73 -5.61 -6.07 -0.74
N LEU A 74 -4.63 -5.52 -0.01
CA LEU A 74 -3.26 -6.01 0.05
C LEU A 74 -2.99 -6.79 1.33
N ARG A 75 -2.58 -8.05 1.19
CA ARG A 75 -2.05 -8.87 2.29
C ARG A 75 -0.62 -9.30 1.98
N GLY A 76 0.33 -8.54 2.52
CA GLY A 76 1.76 -8.74 2.35
C GLY A 76 2.50 -7.42 2.51
N ASN A 77 3.81 -7.46 2.27
CA ASN A 77 4.67 -6.30 2.41
C ASN A 77 4.97 -5.68 1.04
N CYS A 78 5.21 -4.38 1.05
CA CYS A 78 5.69 -3.64 -0.11
C CYS A 78 6.96 -2.86 0.24
N VAL A 79 7.78 -2.55 -0.76
CA VAL A 79 8.82 -1.54 -0.58
C VAL A 79 8.17 -0.18 -0.83
N GLU A 80 7.58 0.02 -2.00
CA GLU A 80 7.09 1.32 -2.46
C GLU A 80 5.68 1.25 -3.05
N LEU A 81 4.85 2.25 -2.71
CA LEU A 81 3.54 2.48 -3.31
C LEU A 81 3.48 3.93 -3.79
N ASN A 82 3.30 4.14 -5.10
CA ASN A 82 3.17 5.47 -5.69
C ASN A 82 1.83 5.61 -6.43
N SER A 83 1.07 6.67 -6.12
CA SER A 83 -0.21 6.95 -6.78
C SER A 83 -1.17 5.75 -6.69
N VAL A 84 -1.39 5.25 -5.47
CA VAL A 84 -2.21 4.05 -5.21
C VAL A 84 -3.51 4.44 -4.50
N GLY A 85 -4.63 3.88 -4.95
CA GLY A 85 -5.87 3.82 -4.18
C GLY A 85 -6.01 2.44 -3.54
N LEU A 86 -6.12 2.37 -2.22
CA LEU A 86 -6.17 1.09 -1.50
C LEU A 86 -7.15 1.10 -0.32
N ASP A 87 -8.08 0.14 -0.20
CA ASP A 87 -8.95 0.15 0.99
C ASP A 87 -8.21 -0.41 2.22
N ILE A 88 -7.53 -1.56 2.06
CA ILE A 88 -6.92 -2.26 3.19
C ILE A 88 -5.51 -2.76 2.87
N LEU A 89 -4.52 -2.23 3.58
CA LEU A 89 -3.18 -2.82 3.68
C LEU A 89 -3.03 -3.62 4.97
N ARG A 90 -2.63 -4.89 4.85
CA ARG A 90 -2.16 -5.72 5.97
C ARG A 90 -0.74 -6.20 5.70
N GLY A 91 0.21 -5.48 6.26
CA GLY A 91 1.64 -5.74 6.15
C GLY A 91 2.42 -4.44 6.32
N ASN A 92 3.72 -4.51 6.06
CA ASN A 92 4.61 -3.37 6.20
C ASN A 92 4.94 -2.77 4.84
N CYS A 93 5.18 -1.47 4.83
CA CYS A 93 5.70 -0.73 3.69
C CYS A 93 6.99 -0.01 4.08
N VAL A 94 7.87 0.27 3.12
CA VAL A 94 8.92 1.27 3.35
C VAL A 94 8.32 2.64 3.06
N GLU A 95 7.81 2.86 1.86
CA GLU A 95 7.38 4.18 1.40
C GLU A 95 5.98 4.16 0.78
N LEU A 96 5.18 5.18 1.11
CA LEU A 96 3.89 5.46 0.47
C LEU A 96 3.87 6.91 0.00
N ASN A 97 3.75 7.13 -1.31
CA ASN A 97 3.67 8.46 -1.91
C ASN A 97 2.37 8.64 -2.69
N SER A 98 1.64 9.73 -2.39
CA SER A 98 0.38 10.06 -3.08
C SER A 98 -0.63 8.90 -3.01
N VAL A 99 -0.90 8.40 -1.80
CA VAL A 99 -1.76 7.24 -1.56
C VAL A 99 -3.07 7.66 -0.89
N GLY A 100 -4.19 7.12 -1.36
CA GLY A 100 -5.45 7.09 -0.60
C GLY A 100 -5.62 5.72 0.03
N LEU A 101 -5.71 5.64 1.36
CA LEU A 101 -5.77 4.38 2.10
C LEU A 101 -6.79 4.40 3.24
N ASP A 102 -7.80 3.53 3.30
CA ASP A 102 -8.71 3.56 4.46
C ASP A 102 -8.02 2.97 5.70
N ILE A 103 -7.40 1.79 5.57
CA ILE A 103 -6.87 1.06 6.72
C ILE A 103 -5.46 0.52 6.45
N LEU A 104 -4.51 1.02 7.21
CA LEU A 104 -3.16 0.48 7.34
C LEU A 104 -3.02 -0.35 8.61
N ARG A 105 -2.75 -1.65 8.48
CA ARG A 105 -2.35 -2.53 9.59
C ARG A 105 -0.94 -3.07 9.38
N GLY A 106 0.01 -2.40 9.98
CA GLY A 106 1.44 -2.72 9.94
C GLY A 106 2.26 -1.45 10.06
N ASN A 107 3.57 -1.58 9.85
CA ASN A 107 4.49 -0.48 10.01
C ASN A 107 4.86 0.13 8.65
N CYS A 108 5.16 1.42 8.68
CA CYS A 108 5.72 2.13 7.55
C CYS A 108 7.10 2.72 7.93
N PHE A 109 7.93 3.04 6.96
CA PHE A 109 9.02 3.98 7.22
C PHE A 109 8.52 5.41 6.98
N GLU A 110 7.98 5.68 5.79
CA GLU A 110 7.61 7.04 5.35
C GLU A 110 6.23 7.08 4.66
N LEU A 111 5.42 8.07 5.00
CA LEU A 111 4.20 8.45 4.27
C LEU A 111 4.32 9.89 3.78
N ASN A 112 4.19 10.12 2.48
CA ASN A 112 4.17 11.44 1.88
C ASN A 112 2.89 11.67 1.07
N SER A 113 2.18 12.76 1.37
CA SER A 113 0.95 13.13 0.66
C SER A 113 -0.10 12.01 0.69
N VAL A 114 -0.42 11.51 1.88
CA VAL A 114 -1.32 10.37 2.08
C VAL A 114 -2.63 10.82 2.73
N GLY A 115 -3.76 10.33 2.22
CA GLY A 115 -5.04 10.33 2.95
C GLY A 115 -5.23 8.98 3.60
N LEU A 116 -5.35 8.92 4.93
CA LEU A 116 -5.44 7.68 5.70
C LEU A 116 -6.49 7.75 6.82
N ASP A 117 -7.51 6.89 6.83
CA ASP A 117 -8.47 6.95 7.96
C ASP A 117 -7.85 6.33 9.23
N ILE A 118 -7.27 5.14 9.11
CA ILE A 118 -6.78 4.39 10.28
C ILE A 118 -5.39 3.82 10.05
N LEU A 119 -4.44 4.28 10.84
CA LEU A 119 -3.13 3.66 11.02
C LEU A 119 -3.10 2.83 12.31
N ARG A 120 -2.84 1.51 12.17
CA ARG A 120 -2.51 0.61 13.28
C ARG A 120 -1.13 0.03 13.08
N GLY A 121 -0.15 0.68 13.69
CA GLY A 121 1.26 0.32 13.64
C GLY A 121 2.14 1.56 13.81
N ASN A 122 3.44 1.39 13.63
CA ASN A 122 4.41 2.45 13.80
C ASN A 122 4.87 3.01 12.46
N CYS A 123 5.26 4.27 12.47
CA CYS A 123 5.85 4.95 11.33
C CYS A 123 7.10 5.73 11.77
N VAL A 124 8.02 5.99 10.87
CA VAL A 124 9.13 6.90 11.19
C VAL A 124 8.66 8.32 10.89
N GLU A 125 8.20 8.58 9.67
CA GLU A 125 7.88 9.93 9.21
C GLU A 125 6.51 9.98 8.51
N LEU A 126 5.74 11.02 8.82
CA LEU A 126 4.49 11.36 8.12
C LEU A 126 4.57 12.81 7.66
N ASN A 127 4.56 13.03 6.33
CA ASN A 127 4.59 14.34 5.70
C ASN A 127 3.33 14.60 4.89
N SER A 128 2.67 15.73 5.15
CA SER A 128 1.46 16.14 4.40
C SER A 128 0.38 15.05 4.42
N VAL A 129 0.06 14.52 5.60
CA VAL A 129 -0.88 13.41 5.78
C VAL A 129 -2.20 13.90 6.38
N GLY A 130 -3.34 13.49 5.81
CA GLY A 130 -4.63 13.53 6.52
C GLY A 130 -4.85 12.19 7.20
N LEU A 131 -4.92 12.16 8.54
CA LEU A 131 -5.03 10.94 9.34
C LEU A 131 -6.11 11.03 10.40
N ASP A 132 -7.18 10.22 10.36
CA ASP A 132 -8.19 10.32 11.43
C ASP A 132 -7.68 9.65 12.72
N ILE A 133 -7.12 8.44 12.63
CA ILE A 133 -6.74 7.66 13.81
C ILE A 133 -5.35 7.06 13.67
N LEU A 134 -4.43 7.50 14.53
CA LEU A 134 -3.14 6.86 14.77
C LEU A 134 -3.19 5.99 16.02
N ARG A 135 -2.98 4.68 15.85
CA ARG A 135 -2.71 3.72 16.94
C ARG A 135 -1.33 3.10 16.78
N GLY A 136 -0.34 3.75 17.39
CA GLY A 136 1.06 3.37 17.37
C GLY A 136 1.94 4.60 17.51
N ASN A 137 3.24 4.42 17.28
CA ASN A 137 4.23 5.47 17.49
C ASN A 137 4.72 6.05 16.17
N CYS A 138 5.11 7.32 16.22
CA CYS A 138 5.81 8.00 15.13
C CYS A 138 7.11 8.65 15.63
N VAL A 139 8.07 8.90 14.75
CA VAL A 139 9.21 9.76 15.09
C VAL A 139 8.85 11.20 14.78
N GLU A 140 8.44 11.48 13.54
CA GLU A 140 8.10 12.83 13.08
C GLU A 140 6.72 12.89 12.42
N LEU A 141 5.94 13.92 12.78
CA LEU A 141 4.78 14.38 12.02
C LEU A 141 5.06 15.78 11.47
N ASN A 142 4.91 15.96 10.16
CA ASN A 142 5.04 17.25 9.51
C ASN A 142 3.83 17.54 8.62
N SER A 143 3.12 18.63 8.90
CA SER A 143 1.94 19.04 8.14
C SER A 143 0.84 17.96 8.14
N VAL A 144 0.56 17.38 9.31
CA VAL A 144 -0.42 16.30 9.47
C VAL A 144 -1.71 16.84 10.11
N GLY A 145 -2.85 16.51 9.50
CA GLY A 145 -4.16 16.63 10.13
C GLY A 145 -4.47 15.35 10.90
N LEU A 146 -4.69 15.43 12.22
CA LEU A 146 -4.89 14.26 13.09
C LEU A 146 -6.07 14.42 14.06
N ASP A 147 -7.02 13.48 14.03
CA ASP A 147 -8.17 13.53 14.94
C ASP A 147 -7.92 12.80 16.26
N ILE A 148 -7.27 11.64 16.23
CA ILE A 148 -7.03 10.80 17.40
C ILE A 148 -5.62 10.21 17.35
N LEU A 149 -4.80 10.55 18.36
CA LEU A 149 -3.53 9.89 18.64
C LEU A 149 -3.64 8.93 19.83
N ARG A 150 -3.24 7.67 19.64
CA ARG A 150 -3.01 6.67 20.68
C ARG A 150 -1.62 6.07 20.52
N GLY A 151 -0.63 6.76 21.07
CA GLY A 151 0.77 6.38 21.06
C GLY A 151 1.65 7.61 21.24
N ASN A 152 2.93 7.48 20.90
CA ASN A 152 3.92 8.54 21.13
C ASN A 152 4.47 9.08 19.80
N CYS A 153 4.78 10.37 19.80
CA CYS A 153 5.47 11.04 18.71
C CYS A 153 6.58 11.92 19.29
N VAL A 154 7.76 11.91 18.66
CA VAL A 154 8.95 12.63 19.15
C VAL A 154 8.91 14.08 18.68
N GLU A 155 8.61 14.30 17.39
CA GLU A 155 8.62 15.61 16.75
C GLU A 155 7.29 15.92 16.07
N LEU A 156 6.80 17.15 16.26
CA LEU A 156 5.52 17.64 15.74
C LEU A 156 5.71 19.00 15.07
N ASN A 157 5.65 19.01 13.73
CA ASN A 157 5.81 20.18 12.88
C ASN A 157 4.48 20.48 12.17
N SER A 158 3.93 21.69 12.35
CA SER A 158 2.72 22.16 11.64
C SER A 158 1.51 21.21 11.74
N MET A 159 1.13 20.83 12.96
CA MET A 159 0.00 19.91 13.21
C MET A 159 -1.35 20.62 13.27
N GLY A 160 -2.36 20.05 12.62
CA GLY A 160 -3.77 20.31 12.90
C GLY A 160 -4.36 19.17 13.72
N LEU A 161 -4.77 19.42 14.97
CA LEU A 161 -5.33 18.39 15.86
C LEU A 161 -6.75 18.75 16.31
N ILE A 162 -7.70 17.80 16.19
CA ILE A 162 -9.09 17.99 16.64
C ILE A 162 -9.31 17.48 18.07
N SER A 163 -8.73 16.33 18.46
CA SER A 163 -8.91 15.77 19.81
C SER A 163 -7.66 15.01 20.30
N ILE A 164 -7.35 15.15 21.59
CA ILE A 164 -6.13 14.61 22.21
C ILE A 164 -6.49 13.34 23.01
N GLY A 165 -5.92 12.18 22.65
CA GLY A 165 -5.66 11.08 23.60
C GLY A 165 -4.32 11.33 24.33
N GLU A 166 -3.87 10.48 25.26
CA GLU A 166 -2.56 10.65 25.91
C GLU A 166 -1.45 10.81 24.85
N ILE A 167 -0.92 12.02 24.72
CA ILE A 167 0.34 12.28 24.02
C ILE A 167 1.41 12.34 25.11
N VAL A 168 2.24 11.31 25.19
CA VAL A 168 3.49 11.42 25.93
C VAL A 168 4.53 11.97 24.97
N LEU A 169 4.72 13.29 25.01
CA LEU A 169 5.88 13.93 24.39
C LEU A 169 7.10 13.55 25.24
N SER A 170 8.07 12.87 24.63
CA SER A 170 9.36 12.55 25.25
C SER A 170 10.43 13.53 24.79
#